data_AF-A0A7N4NNT3-F1
#
_entry.id   AF-A0A7N4NNT3-F1
#
_cell.length_a   1.000
_cell.length_b   1.000
_cell.length_c   1.000
_cell.angle_alpha   90.00
_cell.angle_beta   90.00
_cell.angle_gamma   90.00
#
_symmetry.space_group_name_H-M   'P 1'
#
loop_
_entity.id
_entity.type
_entity.pdbx_description
1 polymer ?
#
loop_
_entity_poly.entity_id
_entity_poly.type
_entity_poly.pdbx_seq_one_letter_code
_entity_poly.pdbx_strand_id
1 'polypeptide(L)'
;MPALRPAPICLLLGLWLCQGAPTLAIQCRDAFKPCVNEGKCVTYQNGTGYCECPEGFLGEYCQQLDPCERTKCQNGGTCVPLALQGKATCRCAPGFTGEDCQYSTSHLCFVSRPCQHGGTCQMRSRDTYECICPPGRTGKHCQWVDACLSQPCANGSTCTTIANQFSCSCPAGFTGQKCDTDLNECDVPGRCQHGGTCLNLPGSYQCQCPQGFTGQHCDSPYVPCSPSPCVNGGTCRQTDDFTFECNCLPGKIELWERGKHGKE
;
A
#
# COMPACT_ATOMS: atom_id res chain seq x y z
N MET A 1 -23.63 -0.29 -41.17
CA MET A 1 -24.65 0.77 -41.26
C MET A 1 -23.93 2.09 -41.00
N PRO A 2 -23.76 2.99 -41.98
CA PRO A 2 -23.04 4.22 -41.72
C PRO A 2 -23.86 5.10 -40.78
N ALA A 3 -23.24 5.51 -39.67
CA ALA A 3 -23.85 6.38 -38.69
C ALA A 3 -23.98 7.80 -39.26
N LEU A 4 -25.22 8.28 -39.35
CA LEU A 4 -25.49 9.71 -39.51
C LEU A 4 -24.87 10.46 -38.31
N ARG A 5 -23.98 11.42 -38.58
CA ARG A 5 -23.52 12.41 -37.61
C ARG A 5 -24.36 13.70 -37.76
N PRO A 6 -24.55 14.46 -36.67
CA PRO A 6 -25.63 15.43 -36.55
C PRO A 6 -25.36 16.69 -37.39
N ALA A 7 -26.43 17.23 -37.97
CA ALA A 7 -26.43 18.50 -38.69
C ALA A 7 -26.10 19.68 -37.74
N PRO A 8 -25.33 20.69 -38.18
CA PRO A 8 -25.13 21.89 -37.39
C PRO A 8 -26.41 22.72 -37.41
N ILE A 9 -26.97 22.99 -36.23
CA ILE A 9 -28.08 23.95 -36.05
C ILE A 9 -27.48 25.35 -36.14
N CYS A 10 -27.54 25.96 -37.32
CA CYS A 10 -27.29 27.39 -37.48
C CYS A 10 -28.54 28.17 -37.07
N LEU A 11 -28.58 28.63 -35.82
CA LEU A 11 -29.58 29.61 -35.37
C LEU A 11 -29.24 30.99 -35.97
N LEU A 12 -30.30 31.60 -36.50
CA LEU A 12 -30.35 32.80 -37.30
C LEU A 12 -29.81 34.03 -36.55
N LEU A 13 -28.82 34.72 -37.15
CA LEU A 13 -28.74 36.19 -37.34
C LEU A 13 -27.33 36.56 -37.81
N GLY A 14 -27.22 37.03 -39.06
CA GLY A 14 -26.01 37.61 -39.64
C GLY A 14 -25.39 36.75 -40.74
N LEU A 15 -25.35 37.31 -41.96
CA LEU A 15 -24.69 36.71 -43.12
C LEU A 15 -23.18 36.54 -42.86
N TRP A 16 -22.79 35.40 -42.30
CA TRP A 16 -21.45 34.84 -42.51
C TRP A 16 -21.65 33.52 -43.24
N LEU A 17 -21.08 33.44 -44.44
CA LEU A 17 -20.94 32.19 -45.17
C LEU A 17 -20.20 31.23 -44.23
N CYS A 18 -20.89 30.19 -43.73
CA CYS A 18 -20.24 28.99 -43.25
C CYS A 18 -19.57 28.33 -44.45
N GLN A 19 -18.43 28.85 -44.89
CA GLN A 19 -17.49 28.11 -45.70
C GLN A 19 -16.88 27.06 -44.78
N GLY A 20 -17.62 25.96 -44.57
CA GLY A 20 -16.97 24.71 -44.22
C GLY A 20 -15.95 24.45 -45.32
N ALA A 21 -14.66 24.49 -44.96
CA ALA A 21 -13.60 24.14 -45.89
C ALA A 21 -13.99 22.81 -46.54
N PRO A 22 -14.07 22.72 -47.88
CA PRO A 22 -14.36 21.46 -48.51
C PRO A 22 -13.29 20.48 -48.04
N THR A 23 -13.69 19.40 -47.37
CA THR A 23 -12.79 18.27 -47.14
C THR A 23 -12.35 17.81 -48.51
N LEU A 24 -11.14 18.19 -48.92
CA LEU A 24 -10.59 17.88 -50.23
C LEU A 24 -10.55 16.36 -50.33
N ALA A 25 -11.45 15.80 -51.14
CA ALA A 25 -11.40 14.39 -51.46
C ALA A 25 -10.03 14.07 -52.09
N ILE A 26 -9.41 12.96 -51.68
CA ILE A 26 -8.12 12.53 -52.22
C ILE A 26 -8.18 12.53 -53.75
N GLN A 27 -7.16 13.10 -54.39
CA GLN A 27 -6.97 13.01 -55.84
C GLN A 27 -5.63 12.35 -56.12
N CYS A 28 -5.67 11.23 -56.83
CA CYS A 28 -4.46 10.52 -57.23
C CYS A 28 -3.74 11.32 -58.31
N ARG A 29 -2.50 11.70 -58.03
CA ARG A 29 -1.63 12.34 -59.02
C ARG A 29 -0.93 11.30 -59.89
N ASP A 30 -0.55 10.20 -59.25
CA ASP A 30 0.04 9.02 -59.87
C ASP A 30 -0.39 7.78 -59.06
N ALA A 31 0.21 6.63 -59.34
CA ALA A 31 -0.15 5.37 -58.69
C ALA A 31 0.13 5.33 -57.17
N PHE A 32 0.90 6.27 -56.62
CA PHE A 32 1.33 6.29 -55.22
C PHE A 32 1.04 7.61 -54.51
N LYS A 33 1.08 8.75 -55.19
CA LYS A 33 0.79 10.06 -54.58
C LYS A 33 -0.72 10.37 -54.59
N PRO A 34 -1.31 10.82 -53.45
CA PRO A 34 -0.68 11.39 -52.26
C PRO A 34 -0.44 10.41 -51.08
N CYS A 35 -0.61 9.11 -51.29
CA CYS A 35 -0.40 8.09 -50.28
C CYS A 35 1.08 8.04 -49.84
N VAL A 36 1.31 7.65 -48.59
CA VAL A 36 2.64 7.44 -48.02
C VAL A 36 2.83 5.96 -47.67
N ASN A 37 4.03 5.58 -47.21
CA ASN A 37 4.37 4.20 -46.80
C ASN A 37 3.99 3.15 -47.86
N GLU A 38 4.33 3.41 -49.13
CA GLU A 38 4.08 2.51 -50.26
C GLU A 38 2.58 2.24 -50.53
N GLY A 39 1.68 3.07 -49.97
CA GLY A 39 0.27 3.04 -50.29
C GLY A 39 0.00 3.30 -51.77
N LYS A 40 -0.93 2.54 -52.34
CA LYS A 40 -1.35 2.69 -53.73
C LYS A 40 -2.55 3.61 -53.81
N CYS A 41 -2.48 4.64 -54.62
CA CYS A 41 -3.61 5.53 -54.84
C CYS A 41 -4.55 4.94 -55.90
N VAL A 42 -5.79 4.70 -55.51
CA VAL A 42 -6.83 4.12 -56.36
C VAL A 42 -7.92 5.15 -56.60
N THR A 43 -8.22 5.44 -57.87
CA THR A 43 -9.26 6.39 -58.28
C THR A 43 -10.63 5.72 -58.40
N TYR A 44 -11.65 6.37 -57.85
CA TYR A 44 -13.06 6.07 -58.08
C TYR A 44 -13.56 6.62 -59.43
N GLN A 45 -14.73 6.15 -59.86
CA GLN A 45 -15.35 6.56 -61.12
C GLN A 45 -15.73 8.05 -61.18
N ASN A 46 -15.94 8.69 -60.02
CA ASN A 46 -16.27 10.11 -59.90
C ASN A 46 -15.03 11.04 -59.88
N GLY A 47 -13.82 10.50 -60.07
CA GLY A 47 -12.57 11.26 -60.09
C GLY A 47 -11.93 11.53 -58.72
N THR A 48 -12.55 11.12 -57.62
CA THR A 48 -11.89 11.10 -56.30
C THR A 48 -11.08 9.80 -56.15
N GLY A 49 -10.26 9.68 -55.11
CA GLY A 49 -9.47 8.48 -54.84
C GLY A 49 -9.45 8.09 -53.38
N TYR A 50 -8.79 6.98 -53.08
CA TYR A 50 -8.44 6.53 -51.75
C TYR A 50 -7.07 5.86 -51.78
N CYS A 51 -6.42 5.76 -50.62
CA CYS A 51 -5.18 5.02 -50.48
C CYS A 51 -5.47 3.59 -50.03
N GLU A 52 -5.06 2.62 -50.85
CA GLU A 52 -4.97 1.21 -50.47
C GLU A 52 -3.65 1.02 -49.69
N CYS A 53 -3.78 0.78 -48.38
CA CYS A 53 -2.63 0.71 -47.49
C CYS A 53 -2.03 -0.69 -47.42
N PRO A 54 -0.69 -0.82 -47.39
CA PRO A 54 -0.02 -2.09 -47.11
C PRO A 54 -0.31 -2.57 -45.68
N GLU A 55 0.00 -3.85 -45.41
CA GLU A 55 -0.11 -4.43 -44.06
C GLU A 55 0.66 -3.59 -43.03
N GLY A 56 0.06 -3.38 -41.86
CA GLY A 56 0.64 -2.60 -40.78
C GLY A 56 0.47 -1.07 -40.92
N PHE A 57 -0.21 -0.57 -41.95
CA PHE A 57 -0.49 0.86 -42.11
C PHE A 57 -1.98 1.16 -42.26
N LEU A 58 -2.40 2.28 -41.66
CA LEU A 58 -3.77 2.77 -41.62
C LEU A 58 -3.83 4.28 -41.87
N GLY A 59 -5.06 4.79 -41.99
CA GLY A 59 -5.34 6.20 -42.20
C GLY A 59 -5.62 6.54 -43.66
N GLU A 60 -6.16 7.74 -43.89
CA GLU A 60 -6.61 8.19 -45.21
C GLU A 60 -5.49 8.19 -46.27
N TYR A 61 -4.25 8.41 -45.85
CA TYR A 61 -3.05 8.45 -46.68
C TYR A 61 -2.05 7.33 -46.35
N CYS A 62 -2.44 6.32 -45.55
CA CYS A 62 -1.54 5.28 -45.02
C CYS A 62 -0.43 5.83 -44.11
N GLN A 63 -0.68 6.95 -43.45
CA GLN A 63 0.29 7.67 -42.64
C GLN A 63 0.43 7.16 -41.20
N GLN A 64 -0.49 6.32 -40.74
CA GLN A 64 -0.51 5.81 -39.36
C GLN A 64 -0.02 4.36 -39.35
N LEU A 65 0.85 4.02 -38.39
CA LEU A 65 1.18 2.62 -38.12
C LEU A 65 -0.04 1.95 -37.44
N ASP A 66 -0.39 0.74 -37.86
CA ASP A 66 -1.47 -0.02 -37.25
C ASP A 66 -1.13 -0.33 -35.77
N PRO A 67 -1.89 0.20 -34.80
CA PRO A 67 -1.66 -0.09 -33.40
C PRO A 67 -1.84 -1.57 -33.04
N CYS A 68 -2.55 -2.36 -33.86
CA CYS A 68 -2.72 -3.80 -33.66
C CYS A 68 -1.46 -4.62 -33.94
N GLU A 69 -0.42 -4.04 -34.54
CA GLU A 69 0.88 -4.69 -34.63
C GLU A 69 1.50 -4.93 -33.23
N ARG A 70 1.27 -3.98 -32.32
CA ARG A 70 1.80 -4.03 -30.94
C ARG A 70 0.79 -4.59 -29.93
N THR A 71 -0.50 -4.35 -30.12
CA THR A 71 -1.55 -4.84 -29.22
C THR A 71 -1.85 -6.31 -29.49
N LYS A 72 -1.72 -7.16 -28.46
CA LYS A 72 -2.00 -8.61 -28.57
C LYS A 72 -3.20 -8.97 -27.71
N CYS A 73 -4.29 -9.35 -28.36
CA CYS A 73 -5.49 -9.84 -27.69
C CYS A 73 -5.35 -11.34 -27.41
N GLN A 74 -5.69 -11.76 -26.19
CA GLN A 74 -5.66 -13.15 -25.76
C GLN A 74 -6.99 -13.85 -26.03
N ASN A 75 -7.01 -15.18 -25.88
CA ASN A 75 -8.22 -16.00 -25.89
C ASN A 75 -9.15 -15.79 -27.10
N GLY A 76 -8.55 -15.63 -28.30
CA GLY A 76 -9.30 -15.41 -29.54
C GLY A 76 -9.94 -14.02 -29.66
N GLY A 77 -9.50 -13.05 -28.85
CA GLY A 77 -9.90 -11.66 -29.00
C GLY A 77 -9.43 -11.07 -30.33
N THR A 78 -10.25 -10.20 -30.92
CA THR A 78 -9.92 -9.48 -32.16
C THR A 78 -9.44 -8.06 -31.81
N CYS A 79 -8.24 -7.69 -32.26
CA CYS A 79 -7.76 -6.32 -32.11
C CYS A 79 -8.53 -5.38 -33.07
N VAL A 80 -8.97 -4.23 -32.56
CA VAL A 80 -9.63 -3.19 -33.35
C VAL A 80 -8.94 -1.85 -33.14
N PRO A 81 -8.43 -1.20 -34.20
CA PRO A 81 -7.80 0.10 -34.10
C PRO A 81 -8.86 1.17 -33.78
N LEU A 82 -8.58 2.02 -32.80
CA LEU A 82 -9.39 3.20 -32.50
C LEU A 82 -8.94 4.31 -33.44
N ALA A 83 -9.75 4.56 -34.46
CA ALA A 83 -9.53 5.64 -35.40
C ALA A 83 -9.33 6.94 -34.61
N LEU A 84 -8.15 7.57 -34.77
CA LEU A 84 -7.73 8.91 -34.34
C LEU A 84 -6.70 9.04 -33.18
N GLN A 85 -6.18 7.97 -32.57
CA GLN A 85 -5.16 8.13 -31.50
C GLN A 85 -3.98 7.17 -31.54
N GLY A 86 -3.84 6.32 -32.58
CA GLY A 86 -2.80 5.27 -32.56
C GLY A 86 -2.97 4.30 -31.39
N LYS A 87 -4.21 4.14 -30.90
CA LYS A 87 -4.58 3.18 -29.86
C LYS A 87 -5.39 2.06 -30.49
N ALA A 88 -5.32 0.88 -29.89
CA ALA A 88 -6.19 -0.23 -30.21
C ALA A 88 -6.87 -0.73 -28.94
N THR A 89 -7.99 -1.43 -29.11
CA THR A 89 -8.67 -2.15 -28.04
C THR A 89 -8.96 -3.58 -28.49
N CYS A 90 -9.07 -4.50 -27.55
CA CYS A 90 -9.47 -5.87 -27.86
C CYS A 90 -10.98 -6.05 -27.78
N ARG A 91 -11.57 -6.64 -28.82
CA ARG A 91 -12.93 -7.17 -28.78
C ARG A 91 -12.88 -8.64 -28.40
N CYS A 92 -13.34 -8.96 -27.20
CA CYS A 92 -13.22 -10.31 -26.65
C CYS A 92 -14.18 -11.32 -27.26
N ALA A 93 -13.71 -12.56 -27.38
CA ALA A 93 -14.56 -13.70 -27.70
C ALA A 93 -15.56 -13.98 -26.55
N PRO A 94 -16.69 -14.68 -26.83
CA PRO A 94 -17.64 -15.04 -25.79
C PRO A 94 -16.97 -15.81 -24.64
N GLY A 95 -17.27 -15.44 -23.40
CA GLY A 95 -16.69 -16.06 -22.22
C GLY A 95 -15.39 -15.43 -21.71
N PHE A 96 -14.91 -14.36 -22.36
CA PHE A 96 -13.70 -13.64 -21.97
C PHE A 96 -13.93 -12.14 -21.78
N THR A 97 -13.08 -11.53 -20.95
CA THR A 97 -13.14 -10.10 -20.58
C THR A 97 -11.75 -9.61 -20.15
N GLY A 98 -11.64 -8.32 -19.85
CA GLY A 98 -10.37 -7.63 -19.60
C GLY A 98 -9.89 -6.85 -20.83
N GLU A 99 -8.91 -5.97 -20.61
CA GLU A 99 -8.36 -5.08 -21.65
C GLU A 99 -7.75 -5.86 -22.82
N ASP A 100 -7.09 -6.98 -22.51
CA ASP A 100 -6.46 -7.88 -23.48
C ASP A 100 -7.25 -9.20 -23.62
N CYS A 101 -8.49 -9.26 -23.14
CA CYS A 101 -9.31 -10.48 -23.10
C CYS A 101 -8.67 -11.65 -22.33
N GLN A 102 -7.85 -11.32 -21.33
CA GLN A 102 -7.05 -12.28 -20.58
C GLN A 102 -7.85 -13.08 -19.53
N TYR A 103 -9.05 -12.62 -19.15
CA TYR A 103 -9.82 -13.23 -18.06
C TYR A 103 -11.04 -13.97 -18.57
N SER A 104 -11.35 -15.12 -17.96
CA SER A 104 -12.60 -15.83 -18.22
C SER A 104 -13.74 -15.26 -17.38
N THR A 105 -14.92 -15.14 -17.98
CA THR A 105 -16.13 -14.67 -17.29
C THR A 105 -16.71 -15.70 -16.31
N SER A 106 -16.17 -16.92 -16.27
CA SER A 106 -16.53 -17.93 -15.27
C SER A 106 -15.83 -17.71 -13.92
N HIS A 107 -14.87 -16.79 -13.84
CA HIS A 107 -14.15 -16.48 -12.61
C HIS A 107 -15.10 -15.95 -11.52
N LEU A 108 -14.81 -16.29 -10.25
CA LEU A 108 -15.64 -15.93 -9.08
C LEU A 108 -15.97 -14.43 -8.99
N CYS A 109 -15.01 -13.56 -9.35
CA CYS A 109 -15.23 -12.10 -9.40
C CYS A 109 -16.44 -11.68 -10.27
N PHE A 110 -16.75 -12.41 -11.35
CA PHE A 110 -17.85 -12.09 -12.25
C PHE A 110 -19.14 -12.83 -11.87
N VAL A 111 -19.01 -14.09 -11.46
CA VAL A 111 -20.16 -14.95 -11.15
C VAL A 111 -20.79 -14.58 -9.80
N SER A 112 -19.99 -14.49 -8.73
CA SER A 112 -20.53 -14.23 -7.38
C SER A 112 -20.49 -12.76 -6.99
N ARG A 113 -19.71 -11.93 -7.70
CA ARG A 113 -19.47 -10.51 -7.37
C ARG A 113 -19.21 -10.30 -5.87
N PRO A 114 -18.14 -10.92 -5.35
CA PRO A 114 -18.00 -11.15 -3.92
C PRO A 114 -17.69 -9.90 -3.10
N CYS A 115 -17.16 -8.85 -3.72
CA CYS A 115 -16.78 -7.62 -3.03
C CYS A 115 -17.99 -6.70 -2.87
N GLN A 116 -18.29 -6.34 -1.63
CA GLN A 116 -19.44 -5.52 -1.26
C GLN A 116 -19.10 -4.02 -1.23
N HIS A 117 -20.12 -3.18 -1.18
CA HIS A 117 -20.01 -1.73 -0.92
C HIS A 117 -19.02 -0.99 -1.84
N GLY A 118 -18.93 -1.38 -3.11
CA GLY A 118 -18.03 -0.75 -4.08
C GLY A 118 -16.58 -1.24 -4.02
N GLY A 119 -16.30 -2.35 -3.32
CA GLY A 119 -15.00 -3.01 -3.37
C GLY A 119 -14.63 -3.50 -4.78
N THR A 120 -13.36 -3.37 -5.13
CA THR A 120 -12.83 -3.84 -6.42
C THR A 120 -12.35 -5.29 -6.29
N CYS A 121 -12.89 -6.20 -7.10
CA CYS A 121 -12.46 -7.59 -7.11
C CYS A 121 -11.22 -7.76 -7.98
N GLN A 122 -10.09 -8.08 -7.36
CA GLN A 122 -8.85 -8.37 -8.05
C GLN A 122 -8.64 -9.88 -8.16
N MET A 123 -8.47 -10.38 -9.38
CA MET A 123 -8.18 -11.79 -9.62
C MET A 123 -6.73 -12.07 -9.22
N ARG A 124 -6.51 -13.12 -8.42
CA ARG A 124 -5.18 -13.55 -7.95
C ARG A 124 -4.73 -14.83 -8.65
N SER A 125 -5.66 -15.74 -8.96
CA SER A 125 -5.41 -16.94 -9.75
C SER A 125 -6.66 -17.35 -10.54
N ARG A 126 -6.73 -18.59 -11.05
CA ARG A 126 -7.91 -19.12 -11.77
C ARG A 126 -9.17 -19.17 -10.90
N ASP A 127 -9.02 -19.42 -9.60
CA ASP A 127 -10.14 -19.65 -8.68
C ASP A 127 -10.06 -18.79 -7.41
N THR A 128 -9.08 -17.89 -7.31
CA THR A 128 -8.89 -17.03 -6.13
C THR A 128 -8.92 -15.55 -6.49
N TYR A 129 -9.45 -14.78 -5.56
CA TYR A 129 -9.58 -13.33 -5.66
C TYR A 129 -9.23 -12.65 -4.35
N GLU A 130 -9.02 -11.36 -4.43
CA GLU A 130 -8.90 -10.45 -3.31
C GLU A 130 -9.80 -9.24 -3.54
N CYS A 131 -10.48 -8.77 -2.49
CA CYS A 131 -11.27 -7.55 -2.56
C CYS A 131 -10.43 -6.38 -2.06
N ILE A 132 -10.17 -5.41 -2.94
CA ILE A 132 -9.61 -4.12 -2.57
C ILE A 132 -10.75 -3.25 -2.05
N CYS A 133 -10.71 -2.89 -0.78
CA CYS A 133 -11.78 -2.13 -0.14
C CYS A 133 -11.62 -0.63 -0.36
N PRO A 134 -12.74 0.10 -0.56
CA PRO A 134 -12.71 1.55 -0.57
C PRO A 134 -12.36 2.10 0.81
N PRO A 135 -11.96 3.38 0.91
CA PRO A 135 -11.66 4.02 2.19
C PRO A 135 -12.79 3.85 3.22
N GLY A 136 -12.42 3.49 4.45
CA GLY A 136 -13.35 3.27 5.56
C GLY A 136 -14.15 1.97 5.50
N ARG A 137 -13.78 1.04 4.61
CA ARG A 137 -14.28 -0.33 4.59
C ARG A 137 -13.16 -1.33 4.80
N THR A 138 -13.51 -2.47 5.37
CA THR A 138 -12.57 -3.55 5.67
C THR A 138 -13.27 -4.92 5.68
N GLY A 139 -12.50 -5.98 5.92
CA GLY A 139 -12.93 -7.37 5.86
C GLY A 139 -12.73 -8.00 4.47
N LYS A 140 -12.77 -9.34 4.43
CA LYS A 140 -12.50 -10.15 3.24
C LYS A 140 -13.33 -9.77 2.00
N HIS A 141 -14.55 -9.28 2.20
CA HIS A 141 -15.49 -8.90 1.17
C HIS A 141 -15.85 -7.41 1.24
N CYS A 142 -15.08 -6.59 1.96
CA CYS A 142 -15.41 -5.17 2.22
C CYS A 142 -16.79 -4.98 2.87
N GLN A 143 -17.21 -5.98 3.64
CA GLN A 143 -18.52 -6.02 4.24
C GLN A 143 -18.61 -5.15 5.50
N TRP A 144 -17.47 -4.82 6.12
CA TRP A 144 -17.44 -4.07 7.38
C TRP A 144 -17.04 -2.61 7.16
N VAL A 145 -17.62 -1.72 7.96
CA VAL A 145 -17.10 -0.37 8.18
C VAL A 145 -15.88 -0.47 9.07
N ASP A 146 -14.81 0.23 8.73
CA ASP A 146 -13.57 0.18 9.49
C ASP A 146 -13.70 0.97 10.80
N ALA A 147 -13.94 0.23 11.89
CA ALA A 147 -14.07 0.79 13.24
C ALA A 147 -12.74 1.31 13.79
N CYS A 148 -11.60 0.89 13.22
CA CYS A 148 -10.27 1.31 13.64
C CYS A 148 -9.86 2.70 13.14
N LEU A 149 -10.61 3.30 12.20
CA LEU A 149 -10.31 4.65 11.68
C LEU A 149 -10.24 5.71 12.77
N SER A 150 -11.03 5.54 13.84
CA SER A 150 -11.06 6.46 14.98
C SER A 150 -9.88 6.28 15.94
N GLN A 151 -8.98 5.33 15.67
CA GLN A 151 -7.88 4.92 16.53
C GLN A 151 -8.32 4.67 17.99
N PRO A 152 -9.26 3.72 18.21
CA PRO A 152 -9.87 3.53 19.52
C PRO A 152 -8.93 2.87 20.55
N CYS A 153 -7.81 2.28 20.11
CA CYS A 153 -6.91 1.50 20.94
C CYS A 153 -5.71 2.35 21.43
N ALA A 154 -5.41 2.28 22.73
CA ALA A 154 -4.38 3.06 23.40
C ALA A 154 -3.04 2.30 23.55
N ASN A 155 -2.02 2.99 24.08
CA ASN A 155 -0.74 2.38 24.50
C ASN A 155 -0.02 1.55 23.41
N GLY A 156 -0.13 1.96 22.14
CA GLY A 156 0.54 1.28 21.01
C GLY A 156 -0.06 -0.09 20.66
N SER A 157 -1.28 -0.39 21.11
CA SER A 157 -2.00 -1.62 20.80
C SER A 157 -2.40 -1.73 19.32
N THR A 158 -2.59 -2.97 18.86
CA THR A 158 -3.03 -3.25 17.48
C THR A 158 -4.54 -3.27 17.40
N CYS A 159 -5.12 -2.48 16.49
CA CYS A 159 -6.55 -2.45 16.23
C CYS A 159 -6.93 -3.37 15.06
N THR A 160 -7.99 -4.14 15.23
CA THR A 160 -8.63 -4.92 14.16
C THR A 160 -10.13 -4.69 14.15
N THR A 161 -10.74 -4.68 12.96
CA THR A 161 -12.19 -4.58 12.82
C THR A 161 -12.79 -5.97 12.62
N ILE A 162 -13.75 -6.34 13.46
CA ILE A 162 -14.49 -7.61 13.40
C ILE A 162 -15.99 -7.28 13.51
N ALA A 163 -16.78 -7.68 12.51
CA ALA A 163 -18.24 -7.47 12.52
C ALA A 163 -18.68 -6.02 12.80
N ASN A 164 -18.03 -5.04 12.17
CA ASN A 164 -18.22 -3.59 12.39
C ASN A 164 -17.84 -3.07 13.78
N GLN A 165 -17.15 -3.86 14.61
CA GLN A 165 -16.65 -3.45 15.91
C GLN A 165 -15.12 -3.44 15.90
N PHE A 166 -14.53 -2.56 16.68
CA PHE A 166 -13.09 -2.58 16.91
C PHE A 166 -12.75 -3.63 17.97
N SER A 167 -11.59 -4.25 17.82
CA SER A 167 -10.99 -5.16 18.78
C SER A 167 -9.53 -4.78 18.93
N CYS A 168 -9.12 -4.47 20.16
CA CYS A 168 -7.75 -4.06 20.48
C CYS A 168 -6.99 -5.25 21.06
N SER A 169 -5.81 -5.53 20.50
CA SER A 169 -4.85 -6.46 21.09
C SER A 169 -3.91 -5.69 22.01
N CYS A 170 -4.14 -5.84 23.32
CA CYS A 170 -3.39 -5.08 24.33
C CYS A 170 -1.97 -5.61 24.50
N PRO A 171 -0.96 -4.73 24.60
CA PRO A 171 0.37 -5.12 25.01
C PRO A 171 0.37 -5.60 26.46
N ALA A 172 1.43 -6.31 26.86
CA ALA A 172 1.64 -6.70 28.25
C ALA A 172 1.60 -5.47 29.18
N GLY A 173 1.00 -5.62 30.36
CA GLY A 173 0.82 -4.53 31.32
C GLY A 173 -0.42 -3.66 31.09
N PHE A 174 -1.21 -3.90 30.03
CA PHE A 174 -2.44 -3.14 29.77
C PHE A 174 -3.66 -4.04 29.56
N THR A 175 -4.84 -3.51 29.89
CA THR A 175 -6.12 -4.21 29.79
C THR A 175 -7.27 -3.26 29.42
N GLY A 176 -8.48 -3.80 29.34
CA GLY A 176 -9.69 -3.08 28.93
C GLY A 176 -9.94 -3.16 27.42
N GLN A 177 -11.16 -2.79 27.00
CA GLN A 177 -11.57 -2.88 25.59
C GLN A 177 -10.67 -2.02 24.67
N LYS A 178 -10.14 -0.91 25.20
CA LYS A 178 -9.29 0.04 24.49
C LYS A 178 -7.81 -0.05 24.89
N CYS A 179 -7.43 -1.00 25.74
CA CYS A 179 -6.07 -1.11 26.27
C CYS A 179 -5.58 0.17 26.98
N ASP A 180 -6.50 0.93 27.57
CA ASP A 180 -6.27 2.21 28.25
C ASP A 180 -6.15 2.06 29.77
N THR A 181 -6.39 0.85 30.28
CA THR A 181 -6.30 0.54 31.70
C THR A 181 -4.95 -0.13 31.97
N ASP A 182 -4.18 0.46 32.87
CA ASP A 182 -2.94 -0.11 33.40
C ASP A 182 -3.24 -1.33 34.28
N LEU A 183 -2.51 -2.42 34.09
CA LEU A 183 -2.59 -3.58 34.98
C LEU A 183 -1.72 -3.31 36.20
N ASN A 184 -2.33 -3.35 37.38
CA ASN A 184 -1.56 -3.28 38.61
C ASN A 184 -0.91 -4.64 38.92
N GLU A 185 0.35 -4.84 38.52
CA GLU A 185 0.99 -6.12 38.78
C GLU A 185 1.25 -6.37 40.27
N CYS A 186 1.25 -5.32 41.10
CA CYS A 186 1.43 -5.41 42.54
C CYS A 186 0.24 -6.03 43.28
N ASP A 187 -0.92 -6.17 42.63
CA ASP A 187 -2.07 -6.90 43.19
C ASP A 187 -1.81 -8.42 43.25
N VAL A 188 -0.76 -8.91 42.57
CA VAL A 188 -0.33 -10.31 42.63
C VAL A 188 0.49 -10.54 43.91
N PRO A 189 0.02 -11.38 44.85
CA PRO A 189 0.75 -11.67 46.08
C PRO A 189 2.13 -12.26 45.79
N GLY A 190 3.14 -11.80 46.53
CA GLY A 190 4.52 -12.32 46.42
C GLY A 190 5.27 -11.87 45.16
N ARG A 191 4.78 -10.87 44.41
CA ARG A 191 5.49 -10.32 43.24
C ARG A 191 6.89 -9.81 43.57
N CYS A 192 7.06 -9.17 44.71
CA CYS A 192 8.36 -8.81 45.26
C CYS A 192 8.67 -9.71 46.46
N GLN A 193 9.80 -10.40 46.42
CA GLN A 193 10.22 -11.37 47.42
C GLN A 193 11.00 -10.70 48.56
N HIS A 194 11.25 -11.47 49.63
CA HIS A 194 12.08 -11.07 50.78
C HIS A 194 11.69 -9.73 51.45
N GLY A 195 10.41 -9.35 51.38
CA GLY A 195 9.91 -8.11 51.96
C GLY A 195 10.13 -6.87 51.08
N GLY A 196 10.45 -7.05 49.79
CA GLY A 196 10.51 -5.96 48.82
C GLY A 196 9.18 -5.23 48.64
N THR A 197 9.24 -3.92 48.44
CA THR A 197 8.07 -3.07 48.21
C THR A 197 7.76 -3.03 46.71
N CYS A 198 6.55 -3.40 46.32
CA CYS A 198 6.12 -3.33 44.92
C CYS A 198 5.61 -1.94 44.57
N LEU A 199 6.10 -1.39 43.46
CA LEU A 199 5.64 -0.15 42.86
C LEU A 199 5.01 -0.43 41.50
N ASN A 200 3.75 -0.06 41.35
CA ASN A 200 3.07 -0.13 40.06
C ASN A 200 3.52 1.01 39.14
N LEU A 201 3.78 0.71 37.88
CA LEU A 201 4.20 1.67 36.85
C LEU A 201 3.33 1.50 35.61
N PRO A 202 3.18 2.52 34.75
CA PRO A 202 2.44 2.35 33.50
C PRO A 202 3.03 1.23 32.61
N GLY A 203 2.27 0.15 32.43
CA GLY A 203 2.61 -1.04 31.66
C GLY A 203 3.63 -1.97 32.29
N SER A 204 3.96 -1.79 33.58
CA SER A 204 5.06 -2.51 34.24
C SER A 204 5.01 -2.34 35.77
N TYR A 205 5.96 -2.95 36.47
CA TYR A 205 6.17 -2.71 37.89
C TYR A 205 7.66 -2.70 38.21
N GLN A 206 7.99 -2.18 39.40
CA GLN A 206 9.33 -2.22 39.95
C GLN A 206 9.28 -2.69 41.40
N CYS A 207 10.15 -3.64 41.75
CA CYS A 207 10.38 -4.00 43.15
C CYS A 207 11.51 -3.15 43.72
N GLN A 208 11.22 -2.45 44.83
CA GLN A 208 12.25 -1.84 45.66
C GLN A 208 12.76 -2.88 46.65
N CYS A 209 13.98 -3.34 46.42
CA CYS A 209 14.57 -4.41 47.21
C CYS A 209 15.10 -3.92 48.56
N PRO A 210 14.90 -4.70 49.63
CA PRO A 210 15.55 -4.42 50.90
C PRO A 210 17.06 -4.63 50.77
N GLN A 211 17.82 -4.06 51.70
CA GLN A 211 19.26 -4.22 51.75
C GLN A 211 19.65 -5.70 51.76
N GLY A 212 20.58 -6.09 50.90
CA GLY A 212 21.00 -7.48 50.76
C GLY A 212 20.28 -8.28 49.68
N PHE A 213 19.32 -7.69 48.96
CA PHE A 213 18.64 -8.34 47.83
C PHE A 213 18.67 -7.48 46.56
N THR A 214 18.58 -8.15 45.42
CA THR A 214 18.59 -7.57 44.07
C THR A 214 17.76 -8.42 43.11
N GLY A 215 17.69 -8.03 41.84
CA GLY A 215 16.86 -8.66 40.82
C GLY A 215 15.50 -7.98 40.66
N GLN A 216 14.81 -8.27 39.55
CA GLN A 216 13.51 -7.66 39.23
C GLN A 216 12.44 -7.96 40.30
N HIS A 217 12.57 -9.09 40.99
CA HIS A 217 11.64 -9.56 42.02
C HIS A 217 12.25 -9.57 43.42
N CYS A 218 13.45 -9.00 43.62
CA CYS A 218 14.20 -9.11 44.88
C CYS A 218 14.44 -10.55 45.33
N ASP A 219 14.60 -11.45 44.37
CA ASP A 219 14.76 -12.89 44.51
C ASP A 219 16.23 -13.32 44.60
N SER A 220 17.16 -12.43 44.25
CA SER A 220 18.59 -12.70 44.27
C SER A 220 19.27 -12.03 45.47
N PRO A 221 20.20 -12.70 46.18
CA PRO A 221 21.02 -12.06 47.20
C PRO A 221 21.99 -11.06 46.54
N TYR A 222 22.17 -9.90 47.17
CA TYR A 222 23.15 -8.92 46.74
C TYR A 222 24.56 -9.36 47.13
N VAL A 223 25.49 -9.37 46.16
CA VAL A 223 26.90 -9.69 46.38
C VAL A 223 27.75 -8.51 45.92
N PRO A 224 28.43 -7.77 46.84
CA PRO A 224 29.07 -6.49 46.53
C PRO A 224 30.09 -6.50 45.38
N CYS A 225 30.78 -7.62 45.14
CA CYS A 225 31.79 -7.76 44.08
C CYS A 225 31.42 -8.74 42.97
N SER A 226 30.13 -9.11 42.82
CA SER A 226 29.70 -10.07 41.80
C SER A 226 28.35 -9.68 41.16
N PRO A 227 28.34 -9.16 39.92
CA PRO A 227 29.50 -8.81 39.10
C PRO A 227 30.29 -7.63 39.67
N SER A 228 31.55 -7.46 39.28
CA SER A 228 32.40 -6.37 39.80
C SER A 228 31.78 -5.01 39.45
N PRO A 229 31.41 -4.17 40.42
CA PRO A 229 30.89 -2.83 40.19
C PRO A 229 31.98 -1.84 39.76
N CYS A 230 33.25 -2.24 39.86
CA CYS A 230 34.39 -1.40 39.53
C CYS A 230 34.56 -1.30 38.02
N VAL A 231 34.52 -0.06 37.52
CA VAL A 231 34.73 0.24 36.10
C VAL A 231 36.23 0.28 35.75
N ASN A 232 36.56 0.37 34.46
CA ASN A 232 37.93 0.58 33.95
C ASN A 232 38.96 -0.50 34.35
N GLY A 233 38.51 -1.69 34.73
CA GLY A 233 39.37 -2.78 35.19
C GLY A 233 39.84 -2.63 36.64
N GLY A 234 39.16 -1.80 37.45
CA GLY A 234 39.42 -1.70 38.88
C GLY A 234 39.18 -3.02 39.60
N THR A 235 39.95 -3.27 40.66
CA THR A 235 39.81 -4.48 41.50
C THR A 235 38.82 -4.20 42.62
N CYS A 236 37.74 -4.98 42.69
CA CYS A 236 36.75 -4.88 43.76
C CYS A 236 37.24 -5.58 45.03
N ARG A 237 37.08 -4.92 46.18
CA ARG A 237 37.26 -5.52 47.50
C ARG A 237 35.98 -5.32 48.31
N GLN A 238 35.34 -6.41 48.71
CA GLN A 238 34.22 -6.35 49.64
C GLN A 238 34.71 -5.84 51.00
N THR A 239 34.00 -4.87 51.58
CA THR A 239 34.35 -4.26 52.88
C THR A 239 33.41 -4.71 54.00
N ASP A 240 32.12 -4.89 53.72
CA ASP A 240 31.11 -5.47 54.63
C ASP A 240 30.10 -6.32 53.84
N ASP A 241 29.05 -6.83 54.50
CA ASP A 241 27.98 -7.64 53.90
C ASP A 241 27.37 -7.01 52.65
N PHE A 242 27.27 -5.67 52.61
CA PHE A 242 26.64 -4.92 51.52
C PHE A 242 27.49 -3.77 50.97
N THR A 243 28.75 -3.64 51.37
CA THR A 243 29.64 -2.54 50.96
C THR A 243 30.89 -3.06 50.25
N PHE A 244 31.44 -2.25 49.35
CA PHE A 244 32.67 -2.56 48.62
C PHE A 244 33.50 -1.30 48.39
N GLU A 245 34.78 -1.52 48.07
CA GLU A 245 35.73 -0.50 47.63
C GLU A 245 36.35 -0.91 46.29
N CYS A 246 36.56 0.07 45.40
CA CYS A 246 37.22 -0.14 44.11
C CYS A 246 38.65 0.39 44.13
N ASN A 247 39.61 -0.50 43.93
CA ASN A 247 41.02 -0.15 43.84
C ASN A 247 41.45 0.01 42.38
N CYS A 248 42.09 1.14 42.05
CA CYS A 248 42.61 1.40 40.71
C CYS A 248 43.85 0.55 40.42
N LEU A 249 44.04 0.15 39.16
CA LEU A 249 45.28 -0.49 38.73
C LEU A 249 46.47 0.50 38.86
N PRO A 250 47.65 0.05 39.29
CA PRO A 250 48.84 0.91 39.35
C PRO A 250 49.11 1.55 37.99
N GLY A 251 49.14 2.89 37.94
CA GLY A 251 49.42 3.67 36.72
C GLY A 251 48.21 4.29 36.00
N LYS A 252 46.98 4.06 36.45
CA LYS A 252 45.79 4.84 36.03
C LYS A 252 45.27 5.67 37.19
N ILE A 253 45.85 6.85 37.37
CA ILE A 253 45.32 7.89 38.24
C ILE A 253 44.20 8.55 37.43
N GLU A 254 42.94 8.41 37.84
CA GLU A 254 41.90 9.28 37.30
C GLU A 254 42.17 10.71 37.80
N LEU A 255 42.16 11.66 36.87
CA LEU A 255 42.01 13.08 37.17
C LEU A 255 40.60 13.31 37.76
N TRP A 256 40.36 12.91 39.01
CA TRP A 256 39.22 13.37 39.79
C TRP A 256 39.63 14.67 40.48
N GLU A 257 39.38 15.79 39.81
CA GLU A 257 39.20 17.05 40.51
C GLU A 257 37.95 16.93 41.39
N ARG A 258 38.19 16.59 42.66
CA ARG A 258 37.53 17.09 43.88
C ARG A 258 36.24 17.91 43.64
N GLY A 259 35.18 17.27 43.17
CA GLY A 259 33.81 17.82 43.22
C GLY A 259 33.28 17.74 44.64
N LYS A 260 33.51 18.80 45.42
CA LYS A 260 32.82 19.02 46.70
C LYS A 260 31.31 19.17 46.42
N HIS A 261 30.50 18.19 46.81
CA HIS A 261 29.12 18.48 47.19
C HIS A 261 29.14 19.08 48.61
N GLY A 262 29.27 20.40 48.67
CA GLY A 262 28.92 21.21 49.83
C GLY A 262 27.71 22.05 49.44
N LYS A 263 26.67 21.95 50.28
CA LYS A 263 25.46 22.78 50.40
C LYS A 263 25.43 24.09 49.58
N GLU A 264 24.42 24.22 48.72
CA GLU A 264 23.37 25.27 48.70
C GLU A 264 22.14 24.71 47.98
#